data_AF-A0A920NGA4-F1
#
_entry.id   AF-A0A920NGA4-F1
#
_cell.length_a   1.000
_cell.length_b   1.000
_cell.length_c   1.000
_cell.angle_alpha   90.00
_cell.angle_beta   90.00
_cell.angle_gamma   90.00
#
_symmetry.space_group_name_H-M   'P 1'
#
loop_
_entity.id
_entity.type
_entity.pdbx_description
1 polymer ?
#
loop_
_entity_poly.entity_id
_entity_poly.type
_entity_poly.pdbx_seq_one_letter_code
_entity_poly.pdbx_strand_id
1 'polypeptide(L)'
;MVAELNQDQILNIQQAFRQECSSGPIAINTSEANQQHYEVPIEFFTHVLSQHMKYSGSIWNQQIDMEVSDETTLDCYIDRAQMSDGNKVLELGAGWGSLSLHIAQKHKNTSVTTVTNSHLQKDI
;
A
#
# COMPACT_ATOMS: atom_id res chain seq x y z
N MET A 1 -6.96 -26.02 -21.47
CA MET A 1 -5.57 -26.02 -20.95
C MET A 1 -4.97 -24.67 -21.28
N VAL A 2 -4.55 -23.91 -20.27
CA VAL A 2 -3.67 -22.75 -20.51
C VAL A 2 -2.31 -23.33 -20.86
N ALA A 3 -1.73 -22.96 -22.00
CA ALA A 3 -0.40 -23.43 -22.36
C ALA A 3 0.61 -22.83 -21.36
N GLU A 4 1.37 -23.68 -20.68
CA GLU A 4 2.43 -23.23 -19.80
C GLU A 4 3.58 -22.65 -20.64
N LEU A 5 4.01 -21.44 -20.27
CA LEU A 5 5.16 -20.79 -20.91
C LEU A 5 6.45 -21.45 -20.43
N ASN A 6 7.37 -21.69 -21.34
CA ASN A 6 8.72 -22.08 -20.96
C ASN A 6 9.51 -20.87 -20.41
N GLN A 7 10.68 -21.14 -19.81
CA GLN A 7 11.49 -20.13 -19.17
C GLN A 7 11.93 -19.01 -20.11
N ASP A 8 12.31 -19.34 -21.35
CA ASP A 8 12.74 -18.35 -22.35
C ASP A 8 11.59 -17.42 -22.76
N GLN A 9 10.38 -17.99 -22.92
CA GLN A 9 9.19 -17.20 -23.20
C GLN A 9 8.86 -16.24 -22.06
N ILE A 10 8.95 -16.69 -20.81
CA ILE A 10 8.75 -15.85 -19.62
C ILE A 10 9.76 -14.70 -19.61
N LEU A 11 11.05 -15.00 -19.81
CA LEU A 11 12.11 -14.00 -19.79
C LEU A 11 11.93 -12.96 -20.90
N ASN A 12 11.56 -13.39 -22.11
CA ASN A 12 11.31 -12.50 -23.24
C ASN A 12 10.14 -11.56 -22.97
N ILE A 13 9.03 -12.05 -22.43
CA ILE A 13 7.87 -11.21 -22.06
C ILE A 13 8.26 -10.19 -20.99
N GLN A 14 8.96 -10.63 -19.94
CA GLN A 14 9.41 -9.73 -18.89
C GLN A 14 10.37 -8.65 -19.41
N GLN A 15 11.27 -9.00 -20.33
CA GLN A 15 12.20 -8.06 -20.93
C GLN A 15 11.47 -7.05 -21.80
N ALA A 16 10.55 -7.50 -22.67
CA ALA A 16 9.74 -6.61 -23.49
C ALA A 16 8.94 -5.62 -22.63
N PHE A 17 8.27 -6.12 -21.58
CA PHE A 17 7.51 -5.29 -20.64
C PHE A 17 8.40 -4.25 -19.94
N ARG A 18 9.58 -4.64 -19.44
CA ARG A 18 10.52 -3.70 -18.82
C ARG A 18 10.98 -2.62 -19.79
N GLN A 19 11.27 -2.99 -21.04
CA GLN A 19 11.68 -2.03 -22.07
C GLN A 19 10.56 -1.03 -22.36
N GLU A 20 9.34 -1.51 -22.53
CA GLU A 20 8.17 -0.66 -22.73
C GLU A 20 7.97 0.32 -21.56
N CYS A 21 7.88 -0.20 -20.32
CA CYS A 21 7.70 0.63 -19.12
C CYS A 21 8.87 1.60 -18.85
N SER A 22 10.07 1.33 -19.37
CA SER A 22 11.23 2.21 -19.18
C SER A 22 11.19 3.49 -20.02
N SER A 23 10.30 3.56 -21.01
CA SER A 23 10.21 4.68 -21.95
C SER A 23 8.86 5.42 -21.92
N GLY A 24 7.86 4.84 -21.25
CA GLY A 24 6.53 5.42 -21.11
C GLY A 24 6.43 6.52 -20.03
N PRO A 25 5.27 7.18 -19.93
CA PRO A 25 4.99 8.08 -18.81
C PRO A 25 4.95 7.30 -17.47
N ILE A 26 5.24 8.00 -16.37
CA ILE A 26 5.26 7.40 -15.02
C ILE A 26 3.92 6.73 -14.67
N ALA A 27 2.81 7.35 -15.07
CA ALA A 27 1.47 6.80 -14.94
C ALA A 27 0.60 7.27 -16.11
N ILE A 28 -0.27 6.39 -16.60
CA ILE A 28 -1.34 6.68 -17.56
C ILE A 28 -2.69 6.68 -16.85
N ASN A 29 -3.70 7.35 -17.40
CA ASN A 29 -5.09 7.36 -16.91
C ASN A 29 -5.25 7.75 -15.42
N THR A 30 -4.43 8.68 -14.94
CA THR A 30 -4.41 9.09 -13.52
C THR A 30 -5.74 9.68 -13.02
N SER A 31 -6.54 10.30 -13.90
CA SER A 31 -7.86 10.83 -13.56
C SER A 31 -8.90 9.73 -13.37
N GLU A 32 -8.88 8.69 -14.21
CA GLU A 32 -9.84 7.57 -14.16
C GLU A 32 -9.59 6.70 -12.92
N ALA A 33 -8.32 6.48 -12.55
CA ALA A 33 -7.94 5.77 -11.35
C ALA A 33 -8.54 6.40 -10.07
N ASN A 34 -8.64 7.73 -10.03
CA ASN A 34 -9.28 8.43 -8.91
C ASN A 34 -10.80 8.28 -8.92
N GLN A 35 -11.44 8.31 -10.09
CA GLN A 35 -12.90 8.14 -10.18
C GLN A 35 -13.32 6.73 -9.76
N GLN A 36 -12.60 5.70 -10.18
CA GLN A 36 -12.97 4.30 -9.89
C GLN A 36 -12.81 3.89 -8.42
N HIS A 37 -11.96 4.57 -7.64
CA HIS A 37 -11.65 4.18 -6.25
C HIS A 37 -12.26 5.10 -5.18
N TYR A 38 -12.79 6.29 -5.52
CA TYR A 38 -13.31 7.25 -4.53
C TYR A 38 -14.82 7.51 -4.61
N GLU A 39 -15.56 6.73 -5.42
CA GLU A 39 -17.03 6.75 -5.44
C GLU A 39 -17.68 5.93 -4.30
N VAL A 40 -16.90 5.15 -3.56
CA VAL A 40 -17.40 4.33 -2.46
C VAL A 40 -17.26 5.10 -1.14
N PRO A 41 -18.35 5.30 -0.37
CA PRO A 41 -18.30 6.02 0.91
C PRO A 41 -17.35 5.36 1.92
N ILE A 42 -16.73 6.16 2.79
CA ILE A 42 -15.80 5.62 3.79
C ILE A 42 -16.46 4.62 4.73
N GLU A 43 -17.74 4.81 5.04
CA GLU A 43 -18.52 3.96 5.92
C GLU A 43 -18.49 2.50 5.45
N PHE A 44 -18.50 2.26 4.14
CA PHE A 44 -18.32 0.92 3.59
C PHE A 44 -16.99 0.31 4.02
N PHE A 45 -15.89 1.06 3.92
CA PHE A 45 -14.56 0.58 4.29
C PHE A 45 -14.44 0.31 5.78
N THR A 46 -15.10 1.11 6.62
CA THR A 46 -15.14 0.85 8.07
C THR A 46 -15.84 -0.45 8.44
N HIS A 47 -16.66 -1.03 7.55
CA HIS A 47 -17.32 -2.31 7.76
C HIS A 47 -16.52 -3.52 7.26
N VAL A 48 -15.59 -3.34 6.33
CA VAL A 48 -14.87 -4.45 5.68
C VAL A 48 -13.38 -4.49 6.01
N LEU A 49 -12.82 -3.40 6.53
CA LEU A 49 -11.44 -3.32 6.99
C LEU A 49 -11.36 -3.39 8.51
N SER A 50 -10.17 -3.73 9.02
CA SER A 50 -9.87 -3.64 10.45
C SER A 50 -9.88 -2.17 10.91
N GLN A 51 -9.79 -1.98 12.22
CA GLN A 51 -9.64 -0.65 12.84
C GLN A 51 -8.44 0.16 12.31
N HIS A 52 -7.43 -0.49 11.70
CA HIS A 52 -6.28 0.18 11.13
C HIS A 52 -6.58 0.84 9.77
N MET A 53 -7.76 0.60 9.19
CA MET A 53 -8.15 1.10 7.86
C MET A 53 -7.11 0.76 6.77
N LYS A 54 -6.45 -0.40 6.92
CA LYS A 54 -5.39 -0.82 6.02
C LYS A 54 -5.98 -1.48 4.77
N TYR A 55 -5.87 -0.80 3.63
CA TYR A 55 -6.34 -1.31 2.35
C TYR A 55 -5.19 -1.79 1.47
N SER A 56 -4.47 -2.81 1.96
CA SER A 56 -3.37 -3.49 1.28
C SER A 56 -3.19 -4.91 1.83
N GLY A 57 -2.43 -5.78 1.15
CA GLY A 57 -2.24 -7.17 1.58
C GLY A 57 -1.61 -7.31 2.98
N SER A 58 -2.01 -8.35 3.72
CA SER A 58 -1.61 -8.56 5.13
C SER A 58 -0.92 -9.91 5.34
N ILE A 59 -0.07 -9.99 6.37
CA ILE A 59 0.69 -11.16 6.77
C ILE A 59 -0.16 -11.99 7.75
N TRP A 60 -0.72 -13.07 7.22
CA TRP A 60 -1.54 -13.99 8.00
C TRP A 60 -0.68 -15.05 8.67
N ASN A 61 -0.89 -15.23 9.97
CA ASN A 61 -0.35 -16.36 10.72
C ASN A 61 -1.48 -17.40 10.94
N GLN A 62 -1.27 -18.40 11.80
CA GLN A 62 -2.26 -19.44 12.05
C GLN A 62 -3.54 -18.92 12.75
N GLN A 63 -3.45 -17.76 13.42
CA GLN A 63 -4.59 -17.03 13.96
C GLN A 63 -5.21 -16.23 12.81
N ILE A 64 -6.43 -16.59 12.42
CA ILE A 64 -7.19 -15.92 11.36
C ILE A 64 -7.87 -14.70 11.98
N ASP A 65 -7.10 -13.64 12.23
CA ASP A 65 -7.51 -12.39 12.85
C ASP A 65 -6.98 -11.20 12.03
N MET A 66 -7.86 -10.29 11.63
CA MET A 66 -7.52 -9.23 10.67
C MET A 66 -6.71 -8.13 11.33
N GLU A 67 -7.06 -7.74 12.55
CA GLU A 67 -6.37 -6.75 13.35
C GLU A 67 -4.92 -7.18 13.60
N VAL A 68 -4.72 -8.43 14.05
CA VAL A 68 -3.38 -8.99 14.30
C VAL A 68 -2.59 -9.10 13.00
N SER A 69 -3.22 -9.53 11.91
CA SER A 69 -2.57 -9.65 10.59
C SER A 69 -2.11 -8.28 10.06
N ASP A 70 -2.94 -7.24 10.23
CA ASP A 70 -2.61 -5.88 9.83
C ASP A 70 -1.49 -5.30 10.69
N GLU A 71 -1.56 -5.42 12.01
CA GLU A 71 -0.51 -4.94 12.92
C GLU A 71 0.83 -5.63 12.63
N THR A 72 0.82 -6.95 12.47
CA THR A 72 2.01 -7.75 12.08
C THR A 72 2.62 -7.24 10.79
N THR A 73 1.78 -6.86 9.82
CA THR A 73 2.24 -6.33 8.54
C THR A 73 2.87 -4.95 8.68
N LEU A 74 2.24 -4.06 9.45
CA LEU A 74 2.73 -2.71 9.69
C LEU A 74 4.06 -2.73 10.45
N ASP A 75 4.22 -3.63 11.42
CA ASP A 75 5.51 -3.88 12.08
C ASP A 75 6.56 -4.38 11.11
N CYS A 76 6.20 -5.33 10.25
CA CYS A 76 7.11 -5.82 9.23
C CYS A 76 7.60 -4.70 8.29
N TYR A 77 6.75 -3.70 7.99
CA TYR A 77 7.16 -2.54 7.19
C TYR A 77 8.19 -1.68 7.94
N ILE A 78 7.97 -1.39 9.22
CA ILE A 78 8.90 -0.64 10.07
C ILE A 78 10.24 -1.37 10.15
N ASP A 79 10.22 -2.68 10.40
CA ASP A 79 11.42 -3.51 10.53
C ASP A 79 12.21 -3.58 9.23
N ARG A 80 11.53 -3.86 8.09
CA ARG A 80 12.19 -3.97 6.78
C ARG A 80 12.71 -2.63 6.27
N ALA A 81 12.03 -1.55 6.61
CA ALA A 81 12.52 -0.20 6.34
C ALA A 81 13.68 0.21 7.27
N GLN A 82 14.02 -0.62 8.26
CA GLN A 82 15.04 -0.34 9.28
C GLN A 82 14.79 0.99 9.99
N MET A 83 13.52 1.29 10.20
CA MET A 83 13.10 2.57 10.74
C MET A 83 13.45 2.65 12.22
N SER A 84 13.93 3.81 12.65
CA SER A 84 14.19 4.12 14.06
C SER A 84 13.39 5.34 14.50
N ASP A 85 13.17 5.46 15.80
CA ASP A 85 12.56 6.66 16.36
C ASP A 85 13.39 7.92 16.05
N GLY A 86 12.72 9.03 15.73
CA GLY A 86 13.36 10.27 15.29
C GLY A 86 13.59 10.39 13.78
N ASN A 87 13.18 9.38 12.98
CA ASN A 87 13.30 9.44 11.52
C ASN A 87 12.34 10.48 10.92
N LYS A 88 12.65 10.90 9.68
CA LYS A 88 11.72 11.65 8.83
C LYS A 88 11.26 10.73 7.71
N VAL A 89 9.97 10.43 7.67
CA VAL A 89 9.38 9.43 6.78
C VAL A 89 8.49 10.13 5.76
N LEU A 90 8.57 9.70 4.50
CA LEU A 90 7.64 10.07 3.44
C LEU A 90 6.84 8.82 3.05
N GLU A 91 5.53 8.85 3.23
CA GLU A 91 4.61 7.79 2.80
C GLU A 91 3.88 8.23 1.53
N LEU A 92 4.17 7.57 0.41
CA LEU A 92 3.53 7.82 -0.88
C LEU A 92 2.35 6.87 -1.08
N GLY A 93 1.16 7.40 -1.33
CA GLY A 93 -0.06 6.60 -1.45
C GLY A 93 -0.53 6.10 -0.08
N ALA A 94 -0.60 7.00 0.91
CA ALA A 94 -0.81 6.65 2.32
C ALA A 94 -2.18 6.04 2.64
N GLY A 95 -3.12 6.02 1.69
CA GLY A 95 -4.49 5.61 1.97
C GLY A 95 -5.08 6.46 3.11
N TRP A 96 -5.72 5.79 4.07
CA TRP A 96 -6.23 6.40 5.31
C TRP A 96 -5.17 6.48 6.44
N GLY A 97 -3.89 6.37 6.11
CA GLY A 97 -2.80 6.58 7.05
C GLY A 97 -2.49 5.39 7.97
N SER A 98 -2.86 4.16 7.58
CA SER A 98 -2.67 2.97 8.41
C SER A 98 -1.23 2.81 8.91
N LEU A 99 -0.24 3.05 8.04
CA LEU A 99 1.17 2.97 8.41
C LEU A 99 1.65 4.21 9.16
N SER A 100 1.30 5.42 8.70
CA SER A 100 1.65 6.66 9.39
C SER A 100 1.18 6.71 10.84
N LEU A 101 -0.07 6.32 11.10
CA LEU A 101 -0.64 6.29 12.45
C LEU A 101 0.05 5.23 13.31
N HIS A 102 0.35 4.07 12.75
CA HIS A 102 1.10 3.02 13.43
C HIS A 102 2.52 3.45 13.81
N ILE A 103 3.23 4.12 12.89
CA ILE A 103 4.54 4.72 13.15
C ILE A 103 4.44 5.77 14.25
N ALA A 104 3.47 6.69 14.19
CA ALA A 104 3.28 7.72 15.21
C ALA A 104 2.95 7.15 16.60
N GLN A 105 2.32 5.97 16.65
CA GLN A 105 2.07 5.25 17.89
C GLN A 105 3.36 4.66 18.49
N LYS A 106 4.22 4.04 17.69
CA LYS A 106 5.45 3.36 18.16
C LYS A 106 6.68 4.28 18.27
N HIS A 107 6.83 5.25 17.38
CA HIS A 107 8.00 6.12 17.24
C HIS A 107 7.60 7.60 17.45
N LYS A 108 7.60 8.04 18.71
CA LYS A 108 7.08 9.35 19.14
C LYS A 108 7.87 10.56 18.62
N ASN A 109 9.14 10.38 18.30
CA ASN A 109 10.01 11.43 17.78
C ASN A 109 10.06 11.41 16.24
N THR A 110 9.43 10.43 15.59
CA THR A 110 9.38 10.34 14.12
C THR A 110 8.37 11.32 13.55
N SER A 111 8.76 12.01 12.48
CA SER A 111 7.88 12.86 11.68
C SER A 111 7.51 12.13 10.40
N VAL A 112 6.22 11.96 10.14
CA VAL A 112 5.73 11.33 8.90
C VAL A 112 5.04 12.38 8.04
N THR A 113 5.41 12.44 6.76
CA THR A 113 4.70 13.21 5.72
C THR A 113 3.98 12.23 4.82
N THR A 114 2.66 12.35 4.73
CA THR A 114 1.84 11.52 3.85
C THR A 114 1.52 12.24 2.55
N VAL A 115 1.43 11.48 1.47
CA VAL A 115 0.93 11.94 0.17
C VAL A 115 -0.20 11.02 -0.25
N THR A 116 -1.37 11.60 -0.46
CA THR A 116 -2.51 10.95 -1.11
C THR A 116 -3.06 11.86 -2.20
N ASN A 117 -3.60 11.26 -3.25
CA ASN A 117 -4.32 11.95 -4.32
C ASN A 117 -5.83 12.06 -4.06
N SER A 118 -6.29 11.67 -2.86
CA SER A 118 -7.69 11.67 -2.46
C SER A 118 -8.00 12.66 -1.35
N HIS A 119 -8.99 13.50 -1.59
CA HIS A 119 -9.51 14.42 -0.57
C HIS A 119 -10.12 13.67 0.61
N LEU A 120 -10.91 12.63 0.33
CA LEU A 120 -11.55 11.82 1.37
C LEU A 120 -10.52 11.18 2.30
N GLN A 121 -9.41 10.67 1.77
CA GLN A 121 -8.35 10.05 2.59
C GLN A 121 -7.56 11.05 3.42
N LYS A 122 -7.49 12.32 2.98
CA LYS A 122 -6.75 13.37 3.69
C LYS A 122 -7.51 13.91 4.91
N ASP A 123 -8.83 13.99 4.81
CA ASP A 123 -9.65 14.78 5.74
C ASP A 123 -10.16 13.97 6.96
N ILE A 124 -9.58 12.80 7.22
CA ILE A 124 -9.87 11.90 8.35
C ILE A 124 -8.69 11.88 9.31
#